data_AF-A0A8C3RZY8-F1
#
_entry.id   AF-A0A8C3RZY8-F1
#
_cell.length_a   1.000
_cell.length_b   1.000
_cell.length_c   1.000
_cell.angle_alpha   90.00
_cell.angle_beta   90.00
_cell.angle_gamma   90.00
#
_symmetry.space_group_name_H-M   'P 1'
#
loop_
_entity.id
_entity.type
_entity.pdbx_description
1 polymer ?
#
loop_
_entity_poly.entity_id
_entity_poly.type
_entity_poly.pdbx_seq_one_letter_code
_entity_poly.pdbx_strand_id
1 'polypeptide(L)'
;MGMLLCWETVVILHMLLRAGFGSYVLHVDVSQFERPLKHFWKSTGFCPPLPHSRADLFDLSKDQELNLAYVSSVPHGGIEQVRIHWLLELITVGVTNGKLHYNFTSLDNLMDLLWKNKLIPGFELMGNPSGYFTDFEDKKQVIRWSRLIAHLAKRYIDRYGLEHVAKWNFETWNEPDHHDFDNVSMSVKGFLNYYDACSEGLREASSLLKFGGPGDSFHPFPKSPICWSLLHHCYNGTNFFTGATGVRLDYIALHKKGAGSSLHILEQETEVMEQIQKLFPNFTSVPVYNDEADPLVGWSVPQMWRADVTYAAMVVKVIIQHQNLLISKANNTINYTLLSNDNAFMNYHPHYFTQRTLTARFQMNNTKPPHVQMVRKPVLTVMGLLALLGENKVFADIVSKDENADTDTVGVLATVHAPAELQPSDSWQATILIYASDDIQTSSNISAVTVNITHFPRHLVYVTYYLDNNLTNPYLEWKKVGSPDFPSVKQFQQIRDTEDPVVTGPFPFPGDGRLILKQELPLPSVFLIHVCARPNSVPNQVTGVHLIPLTKGQVAVLWDDDCVDSKCLKTFEVEFSSDRKAYRRINARDTIFTLWVYSPGKAGTHTHRAESHFGQAPQMTPEARSAAVLQFKV
;
A
#
# COMPACT_ATOMS: atom_id res chain seq x y z
N MET A 1 -73.66 31.01 4.16
CA MET A 1 -72.56 32.00 4.15
C MET A 1 -71.40 31.34 4.89
N GLY A 2 -70.34 30.79 4.31
CA GLY A 2 -69.87 30.67 2.93
C GLY A 2 -68.43 30.14 3.04
N MET A 3 -68.13 29.06 2.28
CA MET A 3 -66.83 28.53 1.84
C MET A 3 -65.75 28.17 2.89
N LEU A 4 -65.35 26.91 3.11
CA LEU A 4 -64.61 25.93 2.28
C LEU A 4 -63.16 26.31 1.89
N LEU A 5 -62.25 25.37 2.19
CA LEU A 5 -60.91 25.10 1.64
C LEU A 5 -59.74 26.01 2.03
N CYS A 6 -58.78 25.44 2.77
CA CYS A 6 -57.42 25.18 2.27
C CYS A 6 -56.60 24.36 3.30
N TRP A 7 -56.54 23.05 3.07
CA TRP A 7 -55.34 22.26 3.33
C TRP A 7 -54.44 22.46 2.11
N GLU A 8 -53.18 22.87 2.30
CA GLU A 8 -52.05 22.41 1.47
C GLU A 8 -50.70 22.91 2.01
N THR A 9 -49.83 21.95 2.29
CA THR A 9 -48.36 21.94 2.10
C THR A 9 -47.53 23.19 2.43
N VAL A 10 -46.77 23.12 3.53
CA VAL A 10 -45.44 23.77 3.61
C VAL A 10 -44.40 22.66 3.66
N VAL A 11 -43.96 22.24 2.48
CA VAL A 11 -42.81 21.35 2.25
C VAL A 11 -41.72 22.21 1.62
N ILE A 12 -40.60 22.34 2.35
CA ILE A 12 -39.21 22.47 1.89
C ILE A 12 -38.88 23.58 0.87
N LEU A 13 -38.13 24.58 1.35
CA LEU A 13 -36.97 25.09 0.61
C LEU A 13 -35.90 25.61 1.60
N HIS A 14 -35.20 24.69 2.26
CA HIS A 14 -33.84 24.99 2.72
C HIS A 14 -32.90 24.67 1.55
N MET A 15 -32.72 25.61 0.63
CA MET A 15 -31.50 25.63 -0.16
C MET A 15 -30.36 25.95 0.82
N LEU A 16 -29.67 24.91 1.28
CA LEU A 16 -28.32 25.05 1.80
C LEU A 16 -27.48 25.61 0.64
N LEU A 17 -27.25 26.92 0.64
CA LEU A 17 -26.16 27.55 -0.10
C LEU A 17 -24.86 26.89 0.40
N ARG A 18 -24.45 25.82 -0.29
CA ARG A 18 -23.13 25.20 -0.13
C ARG A 18 -22.13 26.25 -0.59
N ALA A 19 -21.32 26.77 0.33
CA ALA A 19 -20.25 27.69 -0.01
C ALA A 19 -19.22 26.93 -0.87
N GLY A 20 -19.13 27.26 -2.16
CA GLY A 20 -18.08 26.77 -3.04
C GLY A 20 -16.74 27.37 -2.59
N PHE A 21 -15.72 26.53 -2.46
CA PHE A 21 -14.40 26.93 -1.92
C PHE A 21 -13.36 27.23 -3.02
N GLY A 22 -13.71 26.97 -4.29
CA GLY A 22 -12.96 27.40 -5.45
C GLY A 22 -13.48 26.76 -6.74
N SER A 23 -13.36 27.45 -7.87
CA SER A 23 -13.59 26.88 -9.19
C SER A 23 -12.27 26.61 -9.91
N TYR A 24 -12.04 25.35 -10.28
CA TYR A 24 -10.80 24.92 -10.93
C TYR A 24 -11.07 24.44 -12.36
N VAL A 25 -10.13 24.71 -13.26
CA VAL A 25 -10.06 24.10 -14.58
C VAL A 25 -8.81 23.25 -14.64
N LEU A 26 -8.99 21.98 -14.97
CA LEU A 26 -7.92 21.03 -15.11
C LEU A 26 -7.75 20.72 -16.60
N HIS A 27 -6.53 20.89 -17.10
CA HIS A 27 -6.17 20.61 -18.48
C HIS A 27 -5.29 19.36 -18.54
N VAL A 28 -5.70 18.36 -19.33
CA VAL A 28 -4.88 17.18 -19.64
C VAL A 28 -4.67 17.06 -21.13
N ASP A 29 -3.41 16.89 -21.53
CA ASP A 29 -3.04 16.55 -22.91
C ASP A 29 -2.27 15.22 -22.92
N VAL A 30 -2.95 14.15 -23.35
CA VAL A 30 -2.35 12.81 -23.39
C VAL A 30 -1.32 12.63 -24.51
N SER A 31 -1.25 13.56 -25.47
CA SER A 31 -0.23 13.52 -26.52
C SER A 31 1.10 14.11 -26.05
N GLN A 32 1.08 14.90 -24.97
CA GLN A 32 2.27 15.53 -24.40
C GLN A 32 2.89 14.63 -23.33
N PHE A 33 3.71 13.68 -23.78
CA PHE A 33 4.56 12.88 -22.89
C PHE A 33 5.53 13.79 -22.13
N GLU A 34 5.59 13.64 -20.80
CA GLU A 34 6.56 14.35 -19.98
C GLU A 34 7.75 13.44 -19.62
N ARG A 35 7.47 12.26 -19.06
CA ARG A 35 8.49 11.31 -18.59
C ARG A 35 7.90 9.96 -18.19
N PRO A 36 8.73 8.91 -18.03
CA PRO A 36 8.29 7.68 -17.38
C PRO A 36 7.90 7.94 -15.91
N LEU A 37 6.83 7.27 -15.46
CA LEU A 37 6.38 7.22 -14.09
C LEU A 37 6.72 5.85 -13.49
N LYS A 38 7.52 5.84 -12.43
CA LYS A 38 7.69 4.66 -11.58
C LYS A 38 6.67 4.70 -10.46
N HIS A 39 6.07 3.58 -10.12
CA HIS A 39 5.17 3.47 -8.97
C HIS A 39 5.98 3.29 -7.69
N PHE A 40 6.58 4.39 -7.21
CA PHE A 40 7.51 4.38 -6.08
C PHE A 40 6.83 4.18 -4.71
N TRP A 41 5.50 4.15 -4.65
CA TRP A 41 4.70 4.10 -3.42
C TRP A 41 4.20 2.70 -3.03
N LYS A 42 4.62 1.65 -3.73
CA LYS A 42 4.12 0.27 -3.58
C LYS A 42 4.67 -0.45 -2.34
N SER A 43 4.70 0.24 -1.20
CA SER A 43 5.25 -0.26 0.05
C SER A 43 4.36 0.10 1.23
N THR A 44 4.27 -0.83 2.18
CA THR A 44 3.71 -0.63 3.51
C THR A 44 4.66 -1.25 4.56
N GLY A 45 4.33 -1.14 5.84
CA GLY A 45 5.10 -1.73 6.91
C GLY A 45 4.34 -1.85 8.22
N PHE A 46 4.92 -2.61 9.16
CA PHE A 46 4.45 -2.69 10.53
C PHE A 46 5.55 -3.20 11.48
N CYS A 47 5.29 -3.03 12.78
CA CYS A 47 6.09 -3.58 13.87
C CYS A 47 5.24 -4.53 14.75
N PRO A 48 5.69 -5.77 15.03
CA PRO A 48 5.01 -6.65 15.99
C PRO A 48 5.06 -6.07 17.42
N PRO A 49 4.05 -6.32 18.27
CA PRO A 49 4.03 -5.81 19.63
C PRO A 49 5.01 -6.55 20.54
N LEU A 50 5.30 -5.97 21.71
CA LEU A 50 6.04 -6.63 22.77
C LEU A 50 5.31 -7.90 23.30
N PRO A 51 6.08 -8.91 23.78
CA PRO A 51 7.54 -8.99 23.72
C PRO A 51 8.02 -9.46 22.33
N HIS A 52 9.06 -8.82 21.78
CA HIS A 52 9.55 -9.12 20.42
C HIS A 52 10.03 -10.56 20.24
N SER A 53 10.58 -11.18 21.29
CA SER A 53 10.93 -12.62 21.30
C SER A 53 9.76 -13.58 21.02
N ARG A 54 8.51 -13.08 21.06
CA ARG A 54 7.29 -13.81 20.71
C ARG A 54 6.54 -13.19 19.53
N ALA A 55 7.25 -12.45 18.67
CA ALA A 55 6.70 -11.92 17.43
C ALA A 55 6.05 -13.01 16.56
N ASP A 56 6.52 -14.26 16.67
CA ASP A 56 5.95 -15.45 16.01
C ASP A 56 4.44 -15.60 16.25
N LEU A 57 3.96 -15.26 17.45
CA LEU A 57 2.54 -15.34 17.79
C LEU A 57 1.69 -14.28 17.09
N PHE A 58 2.29 -13.14 16.74
CA PHE A 58 1.61 -12.04 16.06
C PHE A 58 1.74 -12.21 14.53
N ASP A 59 2.96 -12.39 14.03
CA ASP A 59 3.28 -12.44 12.60
C ASP A 59 2.67 -13.66 11.91
N LEU A 60 2.52 -14.77 12.63
CA LEU A 60 1.89 -16.00 12.12
C LEU A 60 0.44 -16.18 12.63
N SER A 61 -0.14 -15.14 13.23
CA SER A 61 -1.53 -15.17 13.68
C SER A 61 -2.50 -15.24 12.51
N LYS A 62 -3.72 -15.74 12.78
CA LYS A 62 -4.79 -15.73 11.78
C LYS A 62 -5.19 -14.30 11.40
N ASP A 63 -5.05 -13.36 12.33
CA ASP A 63 -5.24 -11.93 12.10
C ASP A 63 -4.26 -11.45 11.02
N GLN A 64 -2.98 -11.76 11.14
CA GLN A 64 -1.96 -11.31 10.20
C GLN A 64 -2.06 -12.02 8.84
N GLU A 65 -2.46 -13.31 8.81
CA GLU A 65 -2.80 -14.01 7.56
C GLU A 65 -3.90 -13.26 6.80
N LEU A 66 -4.96 -12.84 7.49
CA LEU A 66 -6.02 -12.04 6.88
C LEU A 66 -5.54 -10.65 6.50
N ASN A 67 -4.75 -9.99 7.35
CA ASN A 67 -4.20 -8.65 7.09
C ASN A 67 -3.39 -8.63 5.78
N LEU A 68 -2.46 -9.58 5.63
CA LEU A 68 -1.63 -9.70 4.44
C LEU A 68 -2.44 -10.06 3.20
N ALA A 69 -3.53 -10.82 3.34
CA ALA A 69 -4.47 -11.08 2.24
C ALA A 69 -5.20 -9.80 1.79
N TYR A 70 -5.52 -8.87 2.71
CA TYR A 70 -6.05 -7.56 2.33
C TYR A 70 -4.98 -6.69 1.66
N VAL A 71 -3.73 -6.73 2.16
CA VAL A 71 -2.60 -5.99 1.56
C VAL A 71 -2.32 -6.46 0.14
N SER A 72 -2.28 -7.77 -0.11
CA SER A 72 -2.08 -8.35 -1.44
C SER A 72 -3.30 -8.24 -2.36
N SER A 73 -4.48 -7.95 -1.80
CA SER A 73 -5.70 -7.80 -2.61
C SER A 73 -5.76 -6.53 -3.48
N VAL A 74 -4.78 -5.63 -3.32
CA VAL A 74 -4.67 -4.42 -4.12
C VAL A 74 -4.31 -4.82 -5.56
N PRO A 75 -5.13 -4.48 -6.57
CA PRO A 75 -4.95 -4.96 -7.93
C PRO A 75 -3.61 -4.56 -8.53
N HIS A 76 -3.14 -5.37 -9.47
CA HIS A 76 -1.93 -5.12 -10.27
C HIS A 76 -0.68 -4.82 -9.42
N GLY A 77 -0.55 -5.49 -8.27
CA GLY A 77 0.54 -5.28 -7.33
C GLY A 77 0.61 -3.83 -6.84
N GLY A 78 -0.52 -3.21 -6.51
CA GLY A 78 -0.54 -1.83 -6.00
C GLY A 78 0.16 -1.66 -4.64
N ILE A 79 0.40 -2.78 -3.94
CA ILE A 79 1.37 -2.90 -2.85
C ILE A 79 2.20 -4.15 -3.12
N GLU A 80 3.53 -4.03 -3.10
CA GLU A 80 4.46 -5.14 -3.36
C GLU A 80 5.31 -5.46 -2.13
N GLN A 81 5.77 -4.42 -1.42
CA GLN A 81 6.63 -4.57 -0.25
C GLN A 81 5.86 -4.45 1.07
N VAL A 82 6.22 -5.29 2.04
CA VAL A 82 5.89 -5.11 3.46
C VAL A 82 7.18 -5.05 4.27
N ARG A 83 7.53 -3.88 4.82
CA ARG A 83 8.66 -3.67 5.74
C ARG A 83 8.28 -4.14 7.13
N ILE A 84 9.05 -5.07 7.70
CA ILE A 84 8.67 -5.77 8.94
C ILE A 84 9.81 -5.68 9.95
N HIS A 85 9.52 -5.08 11.10
CA HIS A 85 10.48 -5.01 12.18
C HIS A 85 10.67 -6.37 12.85
N TRP A 86 11.80 -6.55 13.53
CA TRP A 86 12.06 -7.71 14.41
C TRP A 86 12.03 -9.08 13.72
N LEU A 87 12.20 -9.16 12.39
CA LEU A 87 12.20 -10.42 11.64
C LEU A 87 13.18 -11.47 12.20
N LEU A 88 14.32 -11.04 12.74
CA LEU A 88 15.32 -11.97 13.27
C LEU A 88 14.94 -12.56 14.64
N GLU A 89 13.92 -12.02 15.33
CA GLU A 89 13.33 -12.68 16.52
C GLU A 89 12.56 -13.96 16.15
N LEU A 90 12.19 -14.13 14.87
CA LEU A 90 11.58 -15.37 14.37
C LEU A 90 12.60 -16.51 14.17
N ILE A 91 13.87 -16.25 14.47
CA ILE A 91 14.95 -17.23 14.44
C ILE A 91 15.28 -17.62 15.88
N THR A 92 15.34 -18.92 16.14
CA THR A 92 15.85 -19.42 17.43
C THR A 92 17.27 -19.96 17.30
N VAL A 93 18.09 -19.74 18.33
CA VAL A 93 19.50 -20.12 18.36
C VAL A 93 19.74 -21.14 19.47
N GLY A 94 20.32 -22.28 19.10
CA GLY A 94 20.89 -23.26 20.01
C GLY A 94 22.42 -23.27 19.92
N VAL A 95 23.09 -23.56 21.04
CA VAL A 95 24.55 -23.78 21.07
C VAL A 95 24.82 -25.24 21.37
N THR A 96 25.58 -25.92 20.51
CA THR A 96 26.04 -27.30 20.76
C THR A 96 27.50 -27.41 20.38
N ASN A 97 28.35 -27.89 21.30
CA ASN A 97 29.81 -27.97 21.12
C ASN A 97 30.46 -26.66 20.63
N GLY A 98 29.96 -25.51 21.10
CA GLY A 98 30.45 -24.18 20.71
C GLY A 98 30.03 -23.69 19.31
N LYS A 99 29.28 -24.50 18.55
CA LYS A 99 28.68 -24.14 17.26
C LYS A 99 27.25 -23.65 17.44
N LEU A 100 26.88 -22.62 16.66
CA LEU A 100 25.51 -22.12 16.61
C LEU A 100 24.67 -22.96 15.64
N HIS A 101 23.46 -23.28 16.09
CA HIS A 101 22.42 -23.94 15.31
C HIS A 101 21.22 -23.00 15.25
N TYR A 102 20.77 -22.68 14.05
CA TYR A 102 19.67 -21.77 13.80
C TYR A 102 18.43 -22.58 13.42
N ASN A 103 17.29 -22.23 13.98
CA ASN A 103 16.00 -22.73 13.55
C ASN A 103 15.19 -21.57 12.97
N PHE A 104 14.98 -21.64 11.65
CA PHE A 104 14.30 -20.64 10.83
C PHE A 104 12.79 -20.89 10.67
N THR A 105 12.21 -21.89 11.36
CA THR A 105 10.84 -22.35 11.08
C THR A 105 9.81 -21.23 11.08
N SER A 106 9.82 -20.34 12.08
CA SER A 106 8.84 -19.24 12.15
C SER A 106 9.08 -18.21 11.06
N LEU A 107 10.34 -17.85 10.79
CA LEU A 107 10.68 -16.93 9.71
C LEU A 107 10.32 -17.49 8.34
N ASP A 108 10.58 -18.79 8.09
CA ASP A 108 10.20 -19.47 6.85
C ASP A 108 8.69 -19.44 6.63
N ASN A 109 7.90 -19.64 7.69
CA ASN A 109 6.44 -19.59 7.60
C ASN A 109 5.94 -18.20 7.23
N LEU A 110 6.57 -17.14 7.76
CA LEU A 110 6.23 -15.75 7.40
C LEU A 110 6.66 -15.42 5.97
N MET A 111 7.87 -15.79 5.57
CA MET A 111 8.36 -15.57 4.21
C MET A 111 7.51 -16.33 3.18
N ASP A 112 7.09 -17.55 3.49
CA ASP A 112 6.15 -18.32 2.66
C ASP A 112 4.78 -17.66 2.58
N LEU A 113 4.32 -17.03 3.66
CA LEU A 113 3.05 -16.31 3.68
C LEU A 113 3.11 -15.07 2.79
N LEU A 114 4.19 -14.29 2.85
CA LEU A 114 4.42 -13.17 1.94
C LEU A 114 4.51 -13.64 0.48
N TRP A 115 5.33 -14.65 0.21
CA TRP A 115 5.51 -15.22 -1.13
C TRP A 115 4.20 -15.70 -1.75
N LYS A 116 3.38 -16.44 -0.98
CA LYS A 116 2.05 -16.91 -1.43
C LYS A 116 1.10 -15.77 -1.77
N ASN A 117 1.27 -14.63 -1.12
CA ASN A 117 0.50 -13.41 -1.34
C ASN A 117 1.15 -12.47 -2.37
N LYS A 118 2.19 -12.91 -3.09
CA LYS A 118 2.93 -12.09 -4.07
C LYS A 118 3.57 -10.83 -3.48
N LEU A 119 3.79 -10.84 -2.16
CA LEU A 119 4.46 -9.78 -1.44
C LEU A 119 5.94 -10.13 -1.24
N ILE A 120 6.77 -9.09 -1.14
CA ILE A 120 8.18 -9.20 -0.76
C ILE A 120 8.44 -8.51 0.59
N PRO A 121 9.38 -9.01 1.40
CA PRO A 121 9.78 -8.33 2.62
C PRO A 121 10.64 -7.08 2.31
N GLY A 122 10.32 -5.97 2.97
CA GLY A 122 11.35 -5.02 3.40
C GLY A 122 12.07 -5.68 4.58
N PHE A 123 13.22 -6.29 4.29
CA PHE A 123 13.87 -7.25 5.17
C PHE A 123 14.85 -6.53 6.09
N GLU A 124 14.34 -5.97 7.18
CA GLU A 124 15.18 -5.41 8.23
C GLU A 124 15.96 -6.53 8.92
N LEU A 125 17.29 -6.39 8.96
CA LEU A 125 18.19 -7.30 9.66
C LEU A 125 18.15 -6.98 11.17
N MET A 126 16.95 -6.99 11.74
CA MET A 126 16.60 -6.48 13.05
C MET A 126 16.15 -7.61 13.99
N GLY A 127 16.72 -7.63 15.20
CA GLY A 127 16.35 -8.56 16.27
C GLY A 127 17.54 -9.29 16.89
N ASN A 128 17.26 -10.03 17.97
CA ASN A 128 18.23 -10.75 18.76
C ASN A 128 17.82 -12.22 18.94
N PRO A 129 18.09 -13.08 17.94
CA PRO A 129 17.72 -14.50 17.98
C PRO A 129 18.02 -15.19 19.32
N SER A 130 16.98 -15.50 20.09
CA SER A 130 17.06 -16.13 21.42
C SER A 130 17.94 -15.39 22.46
N GLY A 131 18.10 -14.07 22.31
CA GLY A 131 18.90 -13.25 23.22
C GLY A 131 20.42 -13.48 23.12
N TYR A 132 20.89 -14.10 22.03
CA TYR A 132 22.28 -14.52 21.89
C TYR A 132 23.27 -13.38 21.63
N PHE A 133 22.88 -12.39 20.84
CA PHE A 133 23.71 -11.26 20.47
C PHE A 133 23.46 -10.11 21.45
N THR A 134 24.48 -9.70 22.18
CA THR A 134 24.37 -8.72 23.26
C THR A 134 25.24 -7.49 23.05
N ASP A 135 26.29 -7.58 22.23
CA ASP A 135 27.28 -6.53 22.06
C ASP A 135 27.97 -6.61 20.68
N PHE A 136 27.76 -5.60 19.84
CA PHE A 136 28.37 -5.51 18.52
C PHE A 136 29.76 -4.85 18.51
N GLU A 137 30.35 -4.57 19.68
CA GLU A 137 31.79 -4.35 19.81
C GLU A 137 32.57 -5.65 20.10
N ASP A 138 31.90 -6.72 20.53
CA ASP A 138 32.51 -8.05 20.64
C ASP A 138 32.72 -8.65 19.23
N LYS A 139 33.99 -8.69 18.80
CA LYS A 139 34.41 -9.25 17.51
C LYS A 139 33.86 -10.65 17.24
N LYS A 140 33.70 -11.50 18.27
CA LYS A 140 33.15 -12.85 18.09
C LYS A 140 31.68 -12.79 17.69
N GLN A 141 30.92 -11.86 18.25
CA GLN A 141 29.51 -11.67 17.92
C GLN A 141 29.35 -11.06 16.53
N VAL A 142 30.17 -10.06 16.17
CA VAL A 142 30.20 -9.47 14.82
C VAL A 142 30.46 -10.54 13.74
N ILE A 143 31.45 -11.42 13.93
CA ILE A 143 31.73 -12.52 12.99
C ILE A 143 30.58 -13.53 12.94
N ARG A 144 29.97 -13.85 14.09
CA ARG A 144 28.83 -14.77 14.16
C ARG A 144 27.58 -14.18 13.51
N TRP A 145 27.38 -12.87 13.59
CA TRP A 145 26.30 -12.15 12.93
C TRP A 145 26.44 -12.23 11.42
N SER A 146 27.63 -11.92 10.88
CA SER A 146 27.90 -12.03 9.43
C SER A 146 27.59 -13.43 8.89
N ARG A 147 27.96 -14.48 9.64
CA ARG A 147 27.63 -15.88 9.28
C ARG A 147 26.13 -16.18 9.34
N LEU A 148 25.40 -15.65 10.32
CA LEU A 148 23.95 -15.75 10.38
C LEU A 148 23.33 -15.13 9.13
N ILE A 149 23.74 -13.91 8.76
CA ILE A 149 23.23 -13.21 7.58
C ILE A 149 23.55 -13.98 6.30
N ALA A 150 24.77 -14.51 6.14
CA ALA A 150 25.13 -15.32 5.00
C ALA A 150 24.28 -16.60 4.89
N HIS A 151 24.05 -17.31 6.01
CA HIS A 151 23.19 -18.49 6.03
C HIS A 151 21.73 -18.16 5.72
N LEU A 152 21.22 -17.06 6.27
CA LEU A 152 19.85 -16.59 6.04
C LEU A 152 19.64 -16.28 4.56
N ALA A 153 20.53 -15.50 3.96
CA ALA A 153 20.43 -15.11 2.57
C ALA A 153 20.55 -16.32 1.62
N LYS A 154 21.53 -17.21 1.85
CA LYS A 154 21.67 -18.46 1.08
C LYS A 154 20.42 -19.34 1.19
N ARG A 155 19.85 -19.48 2.39
CA ARG A 155 18.62 -20.25 2.62
C ARG A 155 17.46 -19.73 1.77
N TYR A 156 17.24 -18.42 1.73
CA TYR A 156 16.12 -17.86 0.98
C TYR A 156 16.39 -17.80 -0.52
N ILE A 157 17.65 -17.66 -0.96
CA ILE A 157 18.04 -17.86 -2.36
C ILE A 157 17.72 -19.30 -2.79
N ASP A 158 18.07 -20.30 -1.98
CA ASP A 158 17.78 -21.71 -2.29
C ASP A 158 16.27 -21.99 -2.31
N ARG A 159 15.49 -21.29 -1.46
CA ARG A 159 14.03 -21.50 -1.33
C ARG A 159 13.21 -20.81 -2.42
N TYR A 160 13.60 -19.60 -2.81
CA TYR A 160 12.79 -18.71 -3.64
C TYR A 160 13.45 -18.31 -4.97
N GLY A 161 14.73 -18.65 -5.14
CA GLY A 161 15.54 -18.27 -6.29
C GLY A 161 16.17 -16.88 -6.13
N LEU A 162 17.39 -16.73 -6.66
CA LEU A 162 18.15 -15.48 -6.57
C LEU A 162 17.43 -14.29 -7.20
N GLU A 163 16.75 -14.49 -8.33
CA GLU A 163 16.03 -13.41 -9.02
C GLU A 163 14.96 -12.78 -8.13
N HIS A 164 14.26 -13.59 -7.35
CA HIS A 164 13.25 -13.06 -6.43
C HIS A 164 13.88 -12.40 -5.21
N VAL A 165 14.85 -13.05 -4.56
CA VAL A 165 15.48 -12.52 -3.34
C VAL A 165 16.28 -11.24 -3.63
N ALA A 166 16.82 -11.08 -4.84
CA ALA A 166 17.44 -9.83 -5.27
C ALA A 166 16.47 -8.64 -5.35
N LYS A 167 15.15 -8.88 -5.36
CA LYS A 167 14.14 -7.81 -5.29
C LYS A 167 13.97 -7.28 -3.87
N TRP A 168 14.25 -8.08 -2.85
CA TRP A 168 14.10 -7.71 -1.44
C TRP A 168 15.01 -6.52 -1.11
N ASN A 169 14.51 -5.60 -0.31
CA ASN A 169 15.30 -4.52 0.26
C ASN A 169 15.78 -4.99 1.63
N PHE A 170 17.02 -5.51 1.72
CA PHE A 170 17.61 -5.77 3.02
C PHE A 170 18.04 -4.46 3.65
N GLU A 171 17.75 -4.30 4.93
CA GLU A 171 17.89 -3.04 5.63
C GLU A 171 18.57 -3.21 6.97
N THR A 172 19.14 -2.13 7.49
CA THR A 172 19.65 -2.05 8.85
C THR A 172 18.54 -2.19 9.89
N TRP A 173 18.93 -2.26 11.16
CA TRP A 173 18.01 -2.11 12.28
C TRP A 173 17.27 -0.78 12.22
N ASN A 174 15.96 -0.80 12.49
CA ASN A 174 15.09 0.38 12.50
C ASN A 174 15.59 1.49 13.43
N GLU A 175 15.53 2.74 12.97
CA GLU A 175 15.72 3.96 13.76
C GLU A 175 16.84 3.87 14.83
N PRO A 176 18.10 3.58 14.43
CA PRO A 176 19.16 3.30 15.38
C PRO A 176 19.45 4.44 16.37
N ASP A 177 19.19 5.70 16.00
CA ASP A 177 19.37 6.85 16.89
C ASP A 177 18.20 7.02 17.90
N HIS A 178 17.10 6.26 17.76
CA HIS A 178 16.02 6.17 18.74
C HIS A 178 16.30 5.10 19.82
N HIS A 179 17.37 4.32 19.67
CA HIS A 179 17.88 3.36 20.65
C HIS A 179 16.92 2.21 21.04
N ASP A 180 16.00 1.82 20.14
CA ASP A 180 15.14 0.64 20.34
C ASP A 180 15.87 -0.66 19.95
N PHE A 181 16.80 -1.08 20.81
CA PHE A 181 17.65 -2.27 20.63
C PHE A 181 17.33 -3.41 21.61
N ASP A 182 16.22 -3.33 22.36
CA ASP A 182 15.91 -4.18 23.52
C ASP A 182 17.13 -4.33 24.46
N ASN A 183 17.68 -5.54 24.57
CA ASN A 183 18.80 -5.88 25.45
C ASN A 183 20.17 -5.90 24.72
N VAL A 184 20.24 -5.39 23.49
CA VAL A 184 21.47 -5.35 22.69
C VAL A 184 22.20 -4.03 22.93
N SER A 185 23.49 -4.11 23.28
CA SER A 185 24.35 -2.94 23.32
C SER A 185 24.76 -2.54 21.90
N MET A 186 24.32 -1.35 21.48
CA MET A 186 24.60 -0.79 20.16
C MET A 186 25.18 0.61 20.29
N SER A 187 26.51 0.72 20.41
CA SER A 187 27.22 1.99 20.27
C SER A 187 27.29 2.40 18.78
N VAL A 188 27.74 3.63 18.49
CA VAL A 188 28.03 4.04 17.09
C VAL A 188 28.97 3.05 16.43
N LYS A 189 30.07 2.68 17.09
CA LYS A 189 31.04 1.72 16.57
C LYS A 189 30.45 0.30 16.46
N GLY A 190 29.64 -0.11 17.44
CA GLY A 190 28.89 -1.36 17.37
C GLY A 190 28.00 -1.41 16.13
N PHE A 191 27.28 -0.34 15.84
CA PHE A 191 26.41 -0.24 14.68
C PHE A 191 27.19 -0.30 13.36
N LEU A 192 28.35 0.35 13.26
CA LEU A 192 29.22 0.23 12.08
C LEU A 192 29.74 -1.21 11.88
N ASN A 193 30.12 -1.90 12.96
CA ASN A 193 30.51 -3.31 12.88
C ASN A 193 29.33 -4.22 12.47
N TYR A 194 28.14 -3.96 13.02
CA TYR A 194 26.90 -4.63 12.63
C TYR A 194 26.62 -4.44 11.14
N TYR A 195 26.74 -3.20 10.64
CA TYR A 195 26.54 -2.86 9.24
C TYR A 195 27.50 -3.63 8.34
N ASP A 196 28.79 -3.66 8.68
CA ASP A 196 29.80 -4.42 7.94
C ASP A 196 29.49 -5.92 7.93
N ALA A 197 29.01 -6.46 9.05
CA ALA A 197 28.62 -7.86 9.16
C ALA A 197 27.43 -8.20 8.27
N CYS A 198 26.43 -7.32 8.20
CA CYS A 198 25.30 -7.43 7.29
C CYS A 198 25.74 -7.35 5.82
N SER A 199 26.51 -6.32 5.46
CA SER A 199 27.01 -6.10 4.11
C SER A 199 27.80 -7.30 3.58
N GLU A 200 28.78 -7.77 4.36
CA GLU A 200 29.63 -8.89 3.96
C GLU A 200 28.89 -10.23 4.02
N GLY A 201 27.97 -10.43 4.97
CA GLY A 201 27.14 -11.64 5.03
C GLY A 201 26.24 -11.78 3.79
N LEU A 202 25.57 -10.69 3.39
CA LEU A 202 24.77 -10.66 2.16
C LEU A 202 25.65 -10.85 0.92
N ARG A 203 26.80 -10.19 0.87
CA ARG A 203 27.75 -10.30 -0.26
C ARG A 203 28.31 -11.72 -0.40
N GLU A 204 28.54 -12.43 0.70
CA GLU A 204 28.95 -13.85 0.69
C GLU A 204 27.87 -14.75 0.08
N ALA A 205 26.59 -14.40 0.24
CA ALA A 205 25.49 -15.12 -0.38
C ALA A 205 25.34 -14.78 -1.87
N SER A 206 25.31 -13.49 -2.21
CA SER A 206 25.32 -12.99 -3.59
C SER A 206 25.55 -11.48 -3.64
N SER A 207 26.32 -11.02 -4.63
CA SER A 207 26.50 -9.59 -4.89
C SER A 207 25.29 -8.89 -5.52
N LEU A 208 24.24 -9.64 -5.88
CA LEU A 208 23.00 -9.08 -6.47
C LEU A 208 21.95 -8.69 -5.43
N LEU A 209 22.10 -9.12 -4.17
CA LEU A 209 21.20 -8.67 -3.10
C LEU A 209 21.42 -7.18 -2.87
N LYS A 210 20.39 -6.42 -2.48
CA LYS A 210 20.50 -4.99 -2.12
C LYS A 210 20.58 -4.82 -0.60
N PHE A 211 21.37 -3.86 -0.13
CA PHE A 211 21.49 -3.53 1.30
C PHE A 211 21.64 -2.02 1.50
N GLY A 212 20.81 -1.46 2.37
CA GLY A 212 20.81 -0.03 2.68
C GLY A 212 20.38 0.27 4.12
N GLY A 213 20.27 1.56 4.42
CA GLY A 213 19.94 2.08 5.75
C GLY A 213 20.25 3.58 5.85
N PRO A 214 20.23 4.18 7.05
CA PRO A 214 19.96 3.58 8.37
C PRO A 214 18.47 3.38 8.70
N GLY A 215 17.53 3.99 7.94
CA GLY A 215 16.10 3.98 8.27
C GLY A 215 15.80 4.83 9.51
N ASP A 216 16.13 6.13 9.47
CA ASP A 216 15.94 7.05 10.60
C ASP A 216 15.80 8.52 10.13
N SER A 217 15.60 9.44 11.07
CA SER A 217 15.24 10.83 10.87
C SER A 217 16.34 11.75 10.32
N PHE A 218 17.63 11.37 10.36
CA PHE A 218 18.76 12.24 9.98
C PHE A 218 18.65 13.67 10.55
N HIS A 219 18.40 13.80 11.85
CA HIS A 219 18.40 15.12 12.47
C HIS A 219 19.79 15.76 12.38
N PRO A 220 19.88 17.10 12.26
CA PRO A 220 21.16 17.80 12.21
C PRO A 220 22.07 17.42 13.38
N PHE A 221 23.38 17.44 13.14
CA PHE A 221 24.37 17.17 14.19
C PHE A 221 24.09 18.01 15.47
N PRO A 222 24.24 17.43 16.67
CA PRO A 222 24.71 16.08 16.97
C PRO A 222 23.59 15.04 17.16
N LYS A 223 22.35 15.29 16.70
CA LYS A 223 21.16 14.53 17.14
C LYS A 223 21.02 13.11 16.56
N SER A 224 21.48 12.87 15.33
CA SER A 224 21.45 11.53 14.70
C SER A 224 22.87 10.99 14.45
N PRO A 225 23.65 10.72 15.52
CA PRO A 225 25.06 10.36 15.40
C PRO A 225 25.29 9.07 14.63
N ILE A 226 24.43 8.05 14.76
CA ILE A 226 24.58 6.78 14.04
C ILE A 226 24.32 6.98 12.55
N CYS A 227 23.27 7.72 12.18
CA CYS A 227 22.97 8.00 10.77
C CYS A 227 24.14 8.63 10.02
N TRP A 228 24.67 9.74 10.57
CA TRP A 228 25.76 10.46 9.93
C TRP A 228 27.07 9.68 9.96
N SER A 229 27.32 8.92 11.03
CA SER A 229 28.50 8.06 11.12
C SER A 229 28.44 6.91 10.13
N LEU A 230 27.26 6.34 9.88
CA LEU A 230 27.07 5.29 8.86
C LEU A 230 27.42 5.83 7.47
N LEU A 231 26.88 6.99 7.08
CA LEU A 231 27.19 7.56 5.77
C LEU A 231 28.69 7.85 5.62
N HIS A 232 29.31 8.43 6.65
CA HIS A 232 30.76 8.65 6.65
C HIS A 232 31.55 7.34 6.54
N HIS A 233 31.13 6.29 7.25
CA HIS A 233 31.76 4.97 7.23
C HIS A 233 31.65 4.31 5.85
N CYS A 234 30.47 4.33 5.23
CA CYS A 234 30.29 3.82 3.88
C CYS A 234 31.10 4.63 2.85
N TYR A 235 31.23 5.94 3.05
CA TYR A 235 31.93 6.82 2.12
C TYR A 235 33.46 6.65 2.17
N ASN A 236 34.06 6.67 3.38
CA ASN A 236 35.52 6.71 3.58
C ASN A 236 36.01 5.90 4.80
N GLY A 237 35.13 5.19 5.49
CA GLY A 237 35.48 4.34 6.64
C GLY A 237 36.29 3.11 6.23
N THR A 238 36.58 2.24 7.20
CA THR A 238 37.32 0.99 6.97
C THR A 238 36.43 -0.19 7.31
N ASN A 239 36.15 -1.03 6.32
CA ASN A 239 35.34 -2.23 6.50
C ASN A 239 36.01 -3.19 7.52
N PHE A 240 35.25 -3.62 8.53
CA PHE A 240 35.69 -4.47 9.63
C PHE A 240 36.33 -5.79 9.17
N PHE A 241 35.81 -6.41 8.11
CA PHE A 241 36.23 -7.74 7.66
C PHE A 241 37.37 -7.70 6.65
N THR A 242 37.32 -6.75 5.71
CA THR A 242 38.23 -6.71 4.56
C THR A 242 39.36 -5.70 4.74
N GLY A 243 39.21 -4.72 5.64
CA GLY A 243 40.13 -3.59 5.77
C GLY A 243 40.09 -2.60 4.60
N ALA A 244 39.18 -2.77 3.64
CA ALA A 244 39.03 -1.87 2.51
C ALA A 244 38.46 -0.51 2.95
N THR A 245 38.82 0.55 2.22
CA THR A 245 38.22 1.87 2.37
C THR A 245 36.86 1.92 1.69
N GLY A 246 35.86 2.44 2.41
CA GLY A 246 34.48 2.51 1.97
C GLY A 246 33.75 1.18 2.11
N VAL A 247 32.43 1.25 2.26
CA VAL A 247 31.55 0.10 2.39
C VAL A 247 30.36 0.31 1.47
N ARG A 248 29.89 -0.78 0.88
CA ARG A 248 28.69 -0.84 0.06
C ARG A 248 27.51 -0.13 0.76
N LEU A 249 26.76 0.64 0.00
CA LEU A 249 25.50 1.29 0.39
C LEU A 249 24.64 1.38 -0.87
N ASP A 250 23.71 0.45 -1.04
CA ASP A 250 22.94 0.34 -2.29
C ASP A 250 21.76 1.31 -2.35
N TYR A 251 21.31 1.79 -1.19
CA TYR A 251 20.31 2.85 -1.05
C TYR A 251 20.43 3.52 0.33
N ILE A 252 19.92 4.76 0.45
CA ILE A 252 19.81 5.51 1.71
C ILE A 252 18.34 5.54 2.11
N ALA A 253 18.03 5.01 3.29
CA ALA A 253 16.68 5.05 3.87
C ALA A 253 16.60 6.08 5.00
N LEU A 254 15.57 6.92 4.96
CA LEU A 254 15.29 7.97 5.94
C LEU A 254 13.82 7.94 6.35
N HIS A 255 13.50 8.40 7.54
CA HIS A 255 12.12 8.52 8.02
C HIS A 255 11.77 9.99 8.20
N LYS A 256 10.97 10.55 7.28
CA LYS A 256 10.43 11.91 7.39
C LYS A 256 8.92 11.86 7.39
N LYS A 257 8.33 12.32 8.49
CA LYS A 257 6.88 12.34 8.72
C LYS A 257 6.35 13.77 8.68
N GLY A 258 5.08 13.93 8.35
CA GLY A 258 4.50 15.22 7.98
C GLY A 258 4.13 16.15 9.14
N ALA A 259 4.09 15.66 10.38
CA ALA A 259 3.54 16.41 11.52
C ALA A 259 2.12 16.98 11.26
N GLY A 260 1.32 16.27 10.45
CA GLY A 260 0.00 16.71 10.01
C GLY A 260 -0.02 17.49 8.69
N SER A 261 1.14 17.81 8.11
CA SER A 261 1.27 18.49 6.82
C SER A 261 1.85 17.55 5.74
N SER A 262 1.24 17.55 4.56
CA SER A 262 1.70 16.73 3.42
C SER A 262 3.04 17.23 2.86
N LEU A 263 3.12 18.52 2.55
CA LEU A 263 4.31 19.13 1.94
C LEU A 263 5.53 19.08 2.87
N HIS A 264 5.31 19.14 4.18
CA HIS A 264 6.38 19.08 5.17
C HIS A 264 7.20 17.78 5.13
N ILE A 265 6.63 16.68 4.62
CA ILE A 265 7.40 15.44 4.36
C ILE A 265 8.49 15.74 3.33
N LEU A 266 8.09 16.26 2.17
CA LEU A 266 8.96 16.51 1.03
C LEU A 266 10.02 17.59 1.33
N GLU A 267 9.65 18.64 2.08
CA GLU A 267 10.57 19.69 2.50
C GLU A 267 11.72 19.12 3.34
N GLN A 268 11.40 18.29 4.33
CA GLN A 268 12.41 17.67 5.20
C GLN A 268 13.30 16.68 4.45
N GLU A 269 12.73 15.89 3.52
CA GLU A 269 13.50 14.99 2.67
C GLU A 269 14.50 15.75 1.81
N THR A 270 14.04 16.83 1.17
CA THR A 270 14.88 17.67 0.31
C THR A 270 16.02 18.30 1.10
N GLU A 271 15.72 18.87 2.28
CA GLU A 271 16.72 19.49 3.14
C GLU A 271 17.81 18.49 3.57
N VAL A 272 17.41 17.30 4.02
CA VAL A 272 18.37 16.26 4.43
C VAL A 272 19.20 15.78 3.25
N MET A 273 18.59 15.57 2.09
CA MET A 273 19.33 15.09 0.92
C MET A 273 20.30 16.13 0.36
N GLU A 274 19.96 17.42 0.40
CA GLU A 274 20.90 18.50 0.07
C GLU A 274 22.14 18.47 0.99
N GLN A 275 21.94 18.24 2.29
CA GLN A 275 23.04 18.09 3.24
C GLN A 275 23.88 16.84 2.96
N ILE A 276 23.23 15.69 2.71
CA ILE A 276 23.92 14.44 2.38
C ILE A 276 24.75 14.61 1.11
N GLN A 277 24.20 15.17 0.04
CA GLN A 277 24.93 15.34 -1.24
C GLN A 277 26.10 16.33 -1.10
N LYS A 278 25.97 17.34 -0.24
CA LYS A 278 27.05 18.27 0.06
C LYS A 278 28.21 17.60 0.81
N LEU A 279 27.91 16.73 1.78
CA LEU A 279 28.90 16.03 2.59
C LEU A 279 29.51 14.81 1.89
N PHE A 280 28.71 14.13 1.06
CA PHE A 280 29.04 12.87 0.40
C PHE A 280 28.70 12.94 -1.10
N PRO A 281 29.43 13.73 -1.92
CA PRO A 281 29.08 13.96 -3.34
C PRO A 281 28.90 12.69 -4.18
N ASN A 282 29.67 11.62 -3.90
CA ASN A 282 29.54 10.34 -4.62
C ASN A 282 28.22 9.61 -4.34
N PHE A 283 27.47 9.99 -3.30
CA PHE A 283 26.15 9.43 -2.99
C PHE A 283 24.99 10.12 -3.73
N THR A 284 25.26 11.11 -4.58
CA THR A 284 24.21 11.79 -5.38
C THR A 284 23.38 10.82 -6.24
N SER A 285 24.00 9.74 -6.74
CA SER A 285 23.31 8.72 -7.56
C SER A 285 22.65 7.60 -6.76
N VAL A 286 22.91 7.52 -5.45
CA VAL A 286 22.39 6.45 -4.60
C VAL A 286 20.88 6.61 -4.43
N PRO A 287 20.06 5.57 -4.67
CA PRO A 287 18.63 5.59 -4.43
C PRO A 287 18.28 6.07 -3.02
N VAL A 288 17.25 6.90 -2.90
CA VAL A 288 16.74 7.41 -1.62
C VAL A 288 15.35 6.89 -1.37
N TYR A 289 15.14 6.32 -0.18
CA TYR A 289 13.86 5.80 0.28
C TYR A 289 13.38 6.66 1.46
N ASN A 290 12.09 7.01 1.46
CA ASN A 290 11.39 7.32 2.70
C ASN A 290 10.42 6.18 3.01
N ASP A 291 10.92 5.21 3.75
CA ASP A 291 10.26 3.95 4.07
C ASP A 291 9.34 4.03 5.30
N GLU A 292 9.15 5.22 5.86
CA GLU A 292 8.06 5.54 6.78
C GLU A 292 7.53 7.00 6.62
N ALA A 293 7.09 7.32 5.41
CA ALA A 293 6.65 8.65 4.94
C ALA A 293 5.23 9.03 5.39
N ASP A 294 4.97 8.94 6.70
CA ASP A 294 3.62 9.06 7.21
C ASP A 294 3.18 10.50 7.46
N PRO A 295 1.87 10.82 7.32
CA PRO A 295 1.33 12.13 7.71
C PRO A 295 1.63 12.54 9.14
N LEU A 296 1.60 11.59 10.09
CA LEU A 296 1.79 11.85 11.52
C LEU A 296 2.39 10.62 12.21
N VAL A 297 3.37 10.87 13.09
CA VAL A 297 4.00 9.86 13.97
C VAL A 297 2.99 9.23 14.94
N GLY A 298 3.31 8.05 15.46
CA GLY A 298 2.49 7.34 16.45
C GLY A 298 1.27 6.68 15.79
N TRP A 299 1.48 5.53 15.16
CA TRP A 299 0.45 4.80 14.40
C TRP A 299 -0.80 4.46 15.25
N SER A 300 -0.60 4.17 16.54
CA SER A 300 -1.64 3.72 17.47
C SER A 300 -2.46 4.88 18.08
N VAL A 301 -2.01 6.12 17.93
CA VAL A 301 -2.74 7.30 18.43
C VAL A 301 -4.04 7.46 17.64
N PRO A 302 -5.22 7.44 18.29
CA PRO A 302 -6.48 7.56 17.57
C PRO A 302 -6.62 8.96 16.96
N GLN A 303 -6.84 9.01 15.65
CA GLN A 303 -7.11 10.22 14.89
C GLN A 303 -8.33 9.98 14.00
N MET A 304 -9.28 10.90 14.02
CA MET A 304 -10.52 10.76 13.23
C MET A 304 -10.24 10.69 11.73
N TRP A 305 -9.32 11.52 11.24
CA TRP A 305 -8.95 11.57 9.82
C TRP A 305 -8.28 10.28 9.31
N ARG A 306 -7.70 9.45 10.19
CA ARG A 306 -7.11 8.14 9.83
C ARG A 306 -8.17 7.09 9.45
N ALA A 307 -9.44 7.35 9.77
CA ALA A 307 -10.52 6.38 9.61
C ALA A 307 -11.13 6.33 8.21
N ASP A 308 -11.02 7.42 7.45
CA ASP A 308 -11.84 7.64 6.25
C ASP A 308 -11.07 8.24 5.07
N VAL A 309 -11.78 8.89 4.12
CA VAL A 309 -11.20 9.41 2.88
C VAL A 309 -10.24 10.57 3.13
N THR A 310 -10.23 11.17 4.33
CA THR A 310 -9.27 12.21 4.68
C THR A 310 -7.84 11.69 4.59
N TYR A 311 -7.56 10.55 5.22
CA TYR A 311 -6.25 9.92 5.10
C TYR A 311 -5.97 9.44 3.67
N ALA A 312 -6.97 8.86 3.00
CA ALA A 312 -6.82 8.37 1.63
C ALA A 312 -6.41 9.48 0.65
N ALA A 313 -7.11 10.62 0.68
CA ALA A 313 -6.83 11.77 -0.17
C ALA A 313 -5.46 12.39 0.15
N MET A 314 -5.08 12.45 1.45
CA MET A 314 -3.76 12.93 1.85
C MET A 314 -2.62 12.03 1.35
N VAL A 315 -2.79 10.71 1.35
CA VAL A 315 -1.80 9.78 0.77
C VAL A 315 -1.61 10.06 -0.73
N VAL A 316 -2.70 10.26 -1.47
CA VAL A 316 -2.64 10.64 -2.89
C VAL A 316 -1.95 12.00 -3.07
N LYS A 317 -2.29 13.00 -2.25
CA LYS A 317 -1.66 14.33 -2.26
C LYS A 317 -0.15 14.23 -2.08
N VAL A 318 0.31 13.49 -1.06
CA VAL A 318 1.73 13.27 -0.79
C VAL A 318 2.42 12.64 -2.00
N ILE A 319 1.88 11.57 -2.57
CA ILE A 319 2.46 10.90 -3.75
C ILE A 319 2.56 11.86 -4.95
N ILE A 320 1.52 12.64 -5.21
CA ILE A 320 1.48 13.58 -6.34
C ILE A 320 2.46 14.75 -6.11
N GLN A 321 2.59 15.25 -4.88
CA GLN A 321 3.61 16.23 -4.52
C GLN A 321 5.03 15.69 -4.79
N HIS A 322 5.34 14.47 -4.39
CA HIS A 322 6.66 13.86 -4.67
C HIS A 322 6.89 13.70 -6.18
N GLN A 323 5.87 13.24 -6.93
CA GLN A 323 6.01 13.09 -8.37
C GLN A 323 6.22 14.44 -9.07
N ASN A 324 5.41 15.46 -8.75
CA ASN A 324 5.38 16.72 -9.49
C ASN A 324 6.47 17.71 -9.03
N LEU A 325 6.73 17.79 -7.72
CA LEU A 325 7.60 18.80 -7.13
C LEU A 325 9.05 18.33 -6.93
N LEU A 326 9.27 17.01 -6.80
CA LEU A 326 10.60 16.43 -6.64
C LEU A 326 11.05 15.67 -7.89
N ILE A 327 10.40 14.55 -8.19
CA ILE A 327 10.86 13.63 -9.24
C ILE A 327 10.82 14.30 -10.61
N SER A 328 9.75 15.04 -10.93
CA SER A 328 9.55 15.75 -12.20
C SER A 328 10.37 17.04 -12.35
N LYS A 329 10.98 17.54 -11.27
CA LYS A 329 11.73 18.81 -11.30
C LYS A 329 12.96 18.69 -12.22
N ALA A 330 13.08 19.62 -13.17
CA ALA A 330 14.08 19.53 -14.26
C ALA A 330 15.54 19.40 -13.78
N ASN A 331 15.88 20.03 -12.64
CA ASN A 331 17.22 20.00 -12.05
C ASN A 331 17.28 19.15 -10.77
N ASN A 332 16.41 18.14 -10.64
CA ASN A 332 16.44 17.25 -9.49
C ASN A 332 17.72 16.39 -9.49
N THR A 333 18.47 16.44 -8.38
CA THR A 333 19.65 15.60 -8.14
C THR A 333 19.36 14.42 -7.21
N ILE A 334 18.17 14.33 -6.63
CA ILE A 334 17.79 13.31 -5.65
C ILE A 334 17.20 12.11 -6.39
N ASN A 335 17.86 10.95 -6.30
CA ASN A 335 17.37 9.69 -6.86
C ASN A 335 16.28 9.04 -5.98
N TYR A 336 15.19 9.77 -5.77
CA TYR A 336 14.07 9.32 -4.95
C TYR A 336 13.37 8.12 -5.60
N THR A 337 13.35 6.99 -4.90
CA THR A 337 13.03 5.69 -5.51
C THR A 337 11.91 4.94 -4.78
N LEU A 338 11.70 5.19 -3.48
CA LEU A 338 10.67 4.51 -2.70
C LEU A 338 10.04 5.45 -1.66
N LEU A 339 8.72 5.40 -1.57
CA LEU A 339 7.91 6.00 -0.51
C LEU A 339 7.06 4.88 0.10
N SER A 340 7.12 4.68 1.40
CA SER A 340 6.28 3.71 2.10
C SER A 340 5.40 4.42 3.11
N ASN A 341 4.11 4.07 3.14
CA ASN A 341 3.25 4.44 4.25
C ASN A 341 3.26 3.29 5.24
N ASP A 342 3.73 3.52 6.46
CA ASP A 342 3.92 2.48 7.46
C ASP A 342 2.59 2.19 8.18
N ASN A 343 1.68 1.50 7.49
CA ASN A 343 0.27 1.41 7.86
C ASN A 343 -0.33 -0.01 7.74
N ALA A 344 0.49 -1.06 7.66
CA ALA A 344 0.04 -2.45 7.73
C ALA A 344 -0.16 -2.96 9.17
N PHE A 345 -0.12 -2.07 10.18
CA PHE A 345 -0.48 -2.41 11.55
C PHE A 345 -1.91 -2.95 11.65
N MET A 346 -2.15 -3.75 12.68
CA MET A 346 -3.48 -4.16 13.10
C MET A 346 -3.96 -3.31 14.27
N ASN A 347 -5.12 -2.67 14.13
CA ASN A 347 -5.67 -1.81 15.18
C ASN A 347 -6.05 -2.60 16.44
N TYR A 348 -6.21 -1.87 17.54
CA TYR A 348 -6.67 -2.39 18.83
C TYR A 348 -7.99 -1.76 19.27
N HIS A 349 -8.78 -2.51 20.03
CA HIS A 349 -9.95 -1.99 20.74
C HIS A 349 -9.54 -0.85 21.69
N PRO A 350 -10.33 0.23 21.83
CA PRO A 350 -11.62 0.50 21.18
C PRO A 350 -11.52 1.29 19.85
N HIS A 351 -10.33 1.38 19.25
CA HIS A 351 -10.04 2.27 18.13
C HIS A 351 -10.01 1.52 16.79
N TYR A 352 -11.17 1.02 16.36
CA TYR A 352 -11.29 0.15 15.18
C TYR A 352 -10.79 0.78 13.87
N PHE A 353 -11.12 2.06 13.64
CA PHE A 353 -10.80 2.74 12.39
C PHE A 353 -9.78 3.87 12.54
N THR A 354 -9.64 4.44 13.74
CA THR A 354 -8.93 5.71 13.95
C THR A 354 -7.41 5.56 14.14
N GLN A 355 -6.87 4.34 14.06
CA GLN A 355 -5.42 4.10 14.03
C GLN A 355 -4.89 4.09 12.59
N ARG A 356 -3.58 4.25 12.43
CA ARG A 356 -2.92 4.29 11.11
C ARG A 356 -2.76 2.87 10.56
N THR A 357 -3.86 2.36 10.02
CA THR A 357 -3.99 0.99 9.50
C THR A 357 -4.60 0.98 8.11
N LEU A 358 -4.28 -0.01 7.29
CA LEU A 358 -4.94 -0.28 6.00
C LEU A 358 -6.32 -0.94 6.18
N THR A 359 -6.48 -1.70 7.26
CA THR A 359 -7.70 -2.44 7.59
C THR A 359 -8.22 -2.05 8.98
N ALA A 360 -9.52 -2.24 9.20
CA ALA A 360 -10.16 -2.18 10.52
C ALA A 360 -10.48 -3.61 10.99
N ARG A 361 -9.73 -4.08 11.98
CA ARG A 361 -9.79 -5.40 12.61
C ARG A 361 -10.82 -5.42 13.74
N PHE A 362 -11.69 -6.43 13.71
CA PHE A 362 -12.68 -6.74 14.73
C PHE A 362 -12.43 -8.14 15.30
N GLN A 363 -12.16 -8.23 16.60
CA GLN A 363 -11.97 -9.48 17.32
C GLN A 363 -13.32 -9.95 17.89
N MET A 364 -13.97 -10.90 17.22
CA MET A 364 -15.34 -11.36 17.47
C MET A 364 -15.41 -12.34 18.65
N ASN A 365 -15.04 -11.84 19.84
CA ASN A 365 -14.90 -12.62 21.08
C ASN A 365 -16.23 -13.17 21.62
N ASN A 366 -17.37 -12.67 21.14
CA ASN A 366 -18.70 -13.16 21.48
C ASN A 366 -19.10 -14.45 20.74
N THR A 367 -18.25 -14.98 19.86
CA THR A 367 -18.49 -16.21 19.11
C THR A 367 -17.71 -17.41 19.68
N LYS A 368 -18.10 -18.64 19.30
CA LYS A 368 -17.45 -19.89 19.74
C LYS A 368 -17.13 -20.78 18.52
N PRO A 369 -15.85 -20.97 18.17
CA PRO A 369 -14.68 -20.26 18.71
C PRO A 369 -14.72 -18.76 18.35
N PRO A 370 -14.01 -17.89 19.11
CA PRO A 370 -13.72 -16.53 18.67
C PRO A 370 -13.08 -16.52 17.29
N HIS A 371 -13.34 -15.45 16.53
CA HIS A 371 -12.74 -15.26 15.21
C HIS A 371 -12.44 -13.79 14.95
N VAL A 372 -11.82 -13.50 13.81
CA VAL A 372 -11.47 -12.14 13.40
C VAL A 372 -12.14 -11.79 12.09
N GLN A 373 -12.55 -10.53 11.98
CA GLN A 373 -13.07 -9.93 10.76
C GLN A 373 -12.25 -8.68 10.46
N MET A 374 -12.07 -8.39 9.18
CA MET A 374 -11.47 -7.14 8.73
C MET A 374 -12.40 -6.42 7.77
N VAL A 375 -12.27 -5.10 7.76
CA VAL A 375 -12.91 -4.18 6.84
C VAL A 375 -11.82 -3.36 6.17
N ARG A 376 -11.85 -3.26 4.85
CA ARG A 376 -10.92 -2.43 4.09
C ARG A 376 -11.21 -0.95 4.35
N LYS A 377 -10.19 -0.17 4.71
CA LYS A 377 -10.35 1.27 4.91
C LYS A 377 -10.13 2.03 3.59
N PRO A 378 -10.63 3.27 3.45
CA PRO A 378 -10.48 4.02 2.21
C PRO A 378 -9.03 4.22 1.76
N VAL A 379 -8.07 4.30 2.70
CA VAL A 379 -6.64 4.38 2.37
C VAL A 379 -6.15 3.13 1.61
N LEU A 380 -6.62 1.93 1.93
CA LEU A 380 -6.29 0.73 1.15
C LEU A 380 -7.02 0.75 -0.20
N THR A 381 -8.26 1.26 -0.24
CA THR A 381 -9.01 1.44 -1.50
C THR A 381 -8.29 2.38 -2.47
N VAL A 382 -7.69 3.47 -1.98
CA VAL A 382 -6.97 4.43 -2.84
C VAL A 382 -5.68 3.85 -3.42
N MET A 383 -5.04 2.88 -2.74
CA MET A 383 -3.90 2.16 -3.31
C MET A 383 -4.31 1.39 -4.57
N GLY A 384 -5.54 0.87 -4.63
CA GLY A 384 -6.10 0.23 -5.83
C GLY A 384 -6.35 1.23 -6.96
N LEU A 385 -6.72 2.47 -6.65
CA LEU A 385 -6.85 3.54 -7.66
C LEU A 385 -5.49 4.00 -8.18
N LEU A 386 -4.50 4.14 -7.30
CA LEU A 386 -3.12 4.44 -7.68
C LEU A 386 -2.51 3.35 -8.57
N ALA A 387 -2.89 2.08 -8.36
CA ALA A 387 -2.44 0.96 -9.19
C ALA A 387 -2.92 1.06 -10.65
N LEU A 388 -3.98 1.82 -10.93
CA LEU A 388 -4.48 2.07 -12.30
C LEU A 388 -3.63 3.08 -13.08
N LEU A 389 -2.70 3.79 -12.44
CA LEU A 389 -1.79 4.69 -13.15
C LEU A 389 -0.91 3.90 -14.14
N GLY A 390 -0.71 4.48 -15.34
CA GLY A 390 0.19 3.95 -16.35
C GLY A 390 1.66 4.26 -16.05
N GLU A 391 2.54 3.82 -16.95
CA GLU A 391 3.99 3.99 -16.86
C GLU A 391 4.51 5.28 -17.50
N ASN A 392 3.66 6.05 -18.20
CA ASN A 392 4.06 7.30 -18.84
C ASN A 392 3.27 8.49 -18.27
N LYS A 393 3.94 9.41 -17.60
CA LYS A 393 3.34 10.69 -17.16
C LYS A 393 3.13 11.59 -18.37
N VAL A 394 1.96 12.19 -18.45
CA VAL A 394 1.60 13.17 -19.47
C VAL A 394 1.27 14.53 -18.84
N PHE A 395 1.20 15.56 -19.66
CA PHE A 395 0.90 16.91 -19.21
C PHE A 395 -0.46 16.97 -18.51
N ALA A 396 -0.45 17.50 -17.30
CA ALA A 396 -1.64 17.87 -16.55
C ALA A 396 -1.37 19.15 -15.76
N ASP A 397 -2.25 20.13 -15.90
CA ASP A 397 -2.17 21.40 -15.21
C ASP A 397 -3.51 21.77 -14.58
N ILE A 398 -3.46 22.50 -13.48
CA ILE A 398 -4.63 22.96 -12.75
C ILE A 398 -4.58 24.48 -12.57
N VAL A 399 -5.64 25.14 -13.03
CA VAL A 399 -5.78 26.59 -12.98
C VAL A 399 -6.99 26.93 -12.14
N SER A 400 -6.80 27.73 -11.09
CA SER A 400 -7.92 28.34 -10.37
C SER A 400 -8.52 29.49 -11.19
N LYS A 401 -9.85 29.58 -11.24
CA LYS A 401 -10.57 30.76 -11.75
C LYS A 401 -10.68 31.87 -10.72
N ASP A 402 -10.47 31.55 -9.45
CA ASP A 402 -10.53 32.49 -8.34
C ASP A 402 -9.10 32.84 -7.92
N GLU A 403 -8.72 34.12 -8.00
CA GLU A 403 -7.37 34.61 -7.67
C GLU A 403 -6.94 34.30 -6.22
N ASN A 404 -7.90 34.02 -5.33
CA ASN A 404 -7.67 33.71 -3.91
C ASN A 404 -7.88 32.23 -3.55
N ALA A 405 -8.17 31.33 -4.51
CA ALA A 405 -8.34 29.92 -4.16
C ALA A 405 -7.02 29.26 -3.81
N ASP A 406 -7.07 28.38 -2.82
CA ASP A 406 -5.93 27.55 -2.45
C ASP A 406 -5.67 26.51 -3.55
N THR A 407 -4.52 26.64 -4.21
CA THR A 407 -4.10 25.73 -5.29
C THR A 407 -3.44 24.45 -4.76
N ASP A 408 -3.17 24.34 -3.46
CA ASP A 408 -2.58 23.13 -2.85
C ASP A 408 -3.65 22.08 -2.48
N THR A 409 -4.90 22.50 -2.29
CA THR A 409 -5.98 21.60 -1.87
C THR A 409 -6.51 20.70 -2.97
N VAL A 410 -6.32 21.04 -4.25
CA VAL A 410 -6.74 20.23 -5.40
C VAL A 410 -5.54 19.99 -6.30
N GLY A 411 -5.29 18.74 -6.68
CA GLY A 411 -4.19 18.41 -7.58
C GLY A 411 -4.49 17.20 -8.45
N VAL A 412 -3.61 16.97 -9.43
CA VAL A 412 -3.79 15.97 -10.48
C VAL A 412 -2.49 15.25 -10.82
N LEU A 413 -2.63 13.97 -11.16
CA LEU A 413 -1.63 13.20 -11.89
C LEU A 413 -2.32 12.47 -13.05
N ALA A 414 -1.78 12.64 -14.25
CA ALA A 414 -2.28 11.99 -15.46
C ALA A 414 -1.20 11.09 -16.07
N THR A 415 -1.63 9.92 -16.53
CA THR A 415 -0.75 8.92 -17.12
C THR A 415 -1.38 8.26 -18.32
N VAL A 416 -0.53 7.71 -19.18
CA VAL A 416 -0.89 6.87 -20.32
C VAL A 416 -0.14 5.55 -20.21
N HIS A 417 -0.81 4.48 -20.59
CA HIS A 417 -0.21 3.17 -20.79
C HIS A 417 -0.14 2.86 -22.29
N ALA A 418 1.05 2.46 -22.75
CA ALA A 418 1.26 1.98 -24.10
C ALA A 418 1.16 0.45 -24.14
N PRO A 419 0.28 -0.14 -24.96
CA PRO A 419 0.04 -1.57 -24.94
C PRO A 419 1.27 -2.36 -25.38
N ALA A 420 1.51 -3.51 -24.74
CA ALA A 420 2.57 -4.42 -25.12
C ALA A 420 2.26 -5.11 -26.46
N GLU A 421 3.20 -5.08 -27.42
CA GLU A 421 2.99 -5.63 -28.78
C GLU A 421 2.58 -7.11 -28.81
N LEU A 422 3.00 -7.89 -27.81
CA LEU A 422 2.79 -9.34 -27.73
C LEU A 422 1.60 -9.75 -26.83
N GLN A 423 0.86 -8.80 -26.26
CA GLN A 423 -0.27 -9.11 -25.37
C GLN A 423 -1.61 -8.63 -25.95
N PRO A 424 -2.38 -9.51 -26.60
CA PRO A 424 -3.61 -9.12 -27.30
C PRO A 424 -4.76 -8.70 -26.35
N SER A 425 -4.65 -9.10 -25.08
CA SER A 425 -5.54 -8.74 -23.96
C SER A 425 -5.28 -7.34 -23.45
N ASP A 426 -4.15 -6.73 -23.82
CA ASP A 426 -3.76 -5.38 -23.43
C ASP A 426 -4.26 -4.33 -24.44
N SER A 427 -4.36 -3.08 -24.00
CA SER A 427 -4.85 -1.96 -24.79
C SER A 427 -4.39 -0.63 -24.22
N TRP A 428 -4.30 0.38 -25.07
CA TRP A 428 -4.03 1.76 -24.66
C TRP A 428 -5.00 2.22 -23.57
N GLN A 429 -4.44 2.82 -22.51
CA GLN A 429 -5.19 3.36 -21.37
C GLN A 429 -4.69 4.76 -21.03
N ALA A 430 -5.58 5.59 -20.49
CA ALA A 430 -5.20 6.81 -19.80
C ALA A 430 -5.92 6.92 -18.46
N THR A 431 -5.16 7.31 -17.43
CA THR A 431 -5.65 7.42 -16.06
C THR A 431 -5.37 8.83 -15.55
N ILE A 432 -6.44 9.54 -15.19
CA ILE A 432 -6.39 10.89 -14.62
C ILE A 432 -6.88 10.78 -13.18
N LEU A 433 -5.98 10.95 -12.22
CA LEU A 433 -6.26 10.88 -10.78
C LEU A 433 -6.24 12.29 -10.19
N ILE A 434 -7.32 12.67 -9.53
CA ILE A 434 -7.56 13.99 -8.94
C ILE A 434 -7.84 13.80 -7.45
N TYR A 435 -7.22 14.62 -6.61
CA TYR A 435 -7.55 14.69 -5.19
C TYR A 435 -8.12 16.07 -4.83
N ALA A 436 -8.95 16.09 -3.79
CA ALA A 436 -9.25 17.27 -2.99
C ALA A 436 -8.88 16.93 -1.52
N SER A 437 -7.86 17.59 -0.96
CA SER A 437 -7.30 17.29 0.36
C SER A 437 -6.65 18.52 1.00
N ASP A 438 -7.07 18.84 2.22
CA ASP A 438 -6.45 19.84 3.10
C ASP A 438 -5.75 19.10 4.26
N ASP A 439 -4.84 18.22 3.87
CA ASP A 439 -4.07 17.36 4.74
C ASP A 439 -4.94 16.58 5.74
N ILE A 440 -4.80 16.86 7.04
CA ILE A 440 -5.56 16.19 8.10
C ILE A 440 -6.94 16.79 8.37
N GLN A 441 -7.32 17.86 7.65
CA GLN A 441 -8.58 18.57 7.84
C GLN A 441 -9.69 18.04 6.92
N THR A 442 -10.90 18.01 7.46
CA THR A 442 -12.15 17.73 6.74
C THR A 442 -13.03 18.97 6.85
N SER A 443 -13.75 19.34 5.79
CA SER A 443 -14.70 20.46 5.86
C SER A 443 -15.95 20.20 5.02
N SER A 444 -16.92 21.11 5.08
CA SER A 444 -18.09 21.09 4.20
C SER A 444 -17.83 21.75 2.84
N ASN A 445 -16.59 22.15 2.58
CA ASN A 445 -16.21 22.82 1.35
C ASN A 445 -16.33 21.88 0.17
N ILE A 446 -16.66 22.46 -0.98
CA ILE A 446 -16.78 21.75 -2.24
C ILE A 446 -16.05 22.57 -3.30
N SER A 447 -15.14 21.91 -4.00
CA SER A 447 -14.41 22.45 -5.14
C SER A 447 -15.10 22.06 -6.43
N ALA A 448 -15.46 23.04 -7.26
CA ALA A 448 -16.09 22.82 -8.55
C ALA A 448 -14.99 22.67 -9.62
N VAL A 449 -14.76 21.44 -10.10
CA VAL A 449 -13.68 21.12 -11.04
C VAL A 449 -14.24 20.87 -12.44
N THR A 450 -13.76 21.63 -13.42
CA THR A 450 -13.99 21.36 -14.84
C THR A 450 -12.75 20.67 -15.41
N VAL A 451 -12.89 19.39 -15.74
CA VAL A 451 -11.82 18.57 -16.32
C VAL A 451 -11.93 18.63 -17.84
N ASN A 452 -10.93 19.20 -18.50
CA ASN A 452 -10.83 19.32 -19.96
C ASN A 452 -9.67 18.45 -20.46
N ILE A 453 -10.04 17.40 -21.18
CA ILE A 453 -9.12 16.37 -21.64
C ILE A 453 -9.11 16.37 -23.17
N THR A 454 -7.91 16.38 -23.77
CA THR A 454 -7.74 16.57 -25.23
C THR A 454 -6.78 15.57 -25.88
N HIS A 455 -6.88 15.43 -27.21
CA HIS A 455 -6.02 14.62 -28.07
C HIS A 455 -6.09 13.10 -27.83
N PHE A 456 -7.29 12.60 -27.51
CA PHE A 456 -7.50 11.17 -27.30
C PHE A 456 -7.66 10.40 -28.62
N PRO A 457 -7.21 9.12 -28.66
CA PRO A 457 -7.51 8.23 -29.78
C PRO A 457 -9.02 7.98 -29.92
N ARG A 458 -9.43 7.43 -31.07
CA ARG A 458 -10.85 7.12 -31.34
C ARG A 458 -11.26 5.77 -30.73
N HIS A 459 -12.57 5.57 -30.59
CA HIS A 459 -13.19 4.32 -30.12
C HIS A 459 -12.80 3.90 -28.70
N LEU A 460 -12.94 4.83 -27.76
CA LEU A 460 -12.65 4.62 -26.36
C LEU A 460 -13.93 4.57 -25.52
N VAL A 461 -13.81 4.01 -24.32
CA VAL A 461 -14.78 4.20 -23.23
C VAL A 461 -14.10 4.87 -22.05
N TYR A 462 -14.87 5.53 -21.20
CA TYR A 462 -14.37 6.00 -19.92
C TYR A 462 -15.26 5.54 -18.76
N VAL A 463 -14.61 5.31 -17.63
CA VAL A 463 -15.21 4.95 -16.34
C VAL A 463 -14.70 5.96 -15.32
N THR A 464 -15.55 6.33 -14.36
CA THR A 464 -15.13 7.17 -13.24
C THR A 464 -15.21 6.41 -11.93
N TYR A 465 -14.25 6.66 -11.04
CA TYR A 465 -14.18 6.14 -9.68
C TYR A 465 -14.16 7.32 -8.73
N TYR A 466 -14.96 7.26 -7.67
CA TYR A 466 -15.11 8.36 -6.73
C TYR A 466 -15.12 7.88 -5.28
N LEU A 467 -14.33 8.54 -4.44
CA LEU A 467 -14.28 8.35 -2.99
C LEU A 467 -14.56 9.68 -2.28
N ASP A 468 -15.45 9.65 -1.29
CA ASP A 468 -15.62 10.75 -0.32
C ASP A 468 -16.11 10.23 1.04
N ASN A 469 -16.17 11.13 2.02
CA ASN A 469 -16.61 10.77 3.37
C ASN A 469 -18.11 10.50 3.50
N ASN A 470 -18.92 10.75 2.46
CA ASN A 470 -20.37 10.59 2.49
C ASN A 470 -20.84 9.25 1.94
N LEU A 471 -20.19 8.75 0.88
CA LEU A 471 -20.61 7.59 0.09
C LEU A 471 -19.73 6.36 0.32
N THR A 472 -18.44 6.54 0.61
CA THR A 472 -17.43 5.47 0.62
C THR A 472 -16.66 5.45 1.93
N ASN A 473 -17.39 5.47 3.05
CA ASN A 473 -16.83 5.61 4.38
C ASN A 473 -17.34 4.49 5.32
N PRO A 474 -16.64 3.34 5.38
CA PRO A 474 -16.99 2.24 6.28
C PRO A 474 -17.03 2.64 7.75
N TYR A 475 -16.20 3.61 8.16
CA TYR A 475 -16.23 4.14 9.52
C TYR A 475 -17.53 4.89 9.83
N LEU A 476 -18.05 5.67 8.87
CA LEU A 476 -19.33 6.33 9.01
C LEU A 476 -20.48 5.32 9.10
N GLU A 477 -20.48 4.27 8.26
CA GLU A 477 -21.49 3.22 8.34
C GLU A 477 -21.43 2.44 9.66
N TRP A 478 -20.23 2.12 10.15
CA TRP A 478 -20.06 1.51 11.47
C TRP A 478 -20.65 2.39 12.58
N LYS A 479 -20.44 3.72 12.53
CA LYS A 479 -21.08 4.66 13.46
C LYS A 479 -22.61 4.68 13.34
N LYS A 480 -23.16 4.67 12.11
CA LYS A 480 -24.61 4.67 11.86
C LYS A 480 -25.30 3.44 12.44
N VAL A 481 -24.64 2.28 12.43
CA VAL A 481 -25.18 1.04 13.01
C VAL A 481 -24.93 0.90 14.52
N GLY A 482 -24.51 1.98 15.18
CA GLY A 482 -24.35 2.06 16.64
C GLY A 482 -22.96 1.72 17.16
N SER A 483 -21.93 1.75 16.31
CA SER A 483 -20.53 1.48 16.68
C SER A 483 -20.32 0.15 17.45
N PRO A 484 -20.93 -0.98 17.04
CA PRO A 484 -20.86 -2.21 17.81
C PRO A 484 -19.43 -2.77 17.85
N ASP A 485 -18.99 -3.25 19.02
CA ASP A 485 -17.75 -4.02 19.18
C ASP A 485 -17.80 -5.36 18.44
N PHE A 486 -19.00 -5.94 18.36
CA PHE A 486 -19.25 -7.21 17.68
C PHE A 486 -20.35 -7.04 16.62
N PRO A 487 -20.05 -6.46 15.44
CA PRO A 487 -21.03 -6.33 14.37
C PRO A 487 -21.59 -7.71 13.95
N SER A 488 -22.90 -7.78 13.76
CA SER A 488 -23.55 -8.94 13.15
C SER A 488 -23.13 -9.11 11.68
N VAL A 489 -23.39 -10.27 11.07
CA VAL A 489 -23.14 -10.51 9.64
C VAL A 489 -23.81 -9.44 8.76
N LYS A 490 -25.03 -9.03 9.09
CA LYS A 490 -25.76 -7.98 8.37
C LYS A 490 -25.09 -6.61 8.53
N GLN A 491 -24.63 -6.27 9.73
CA GLN A 491 -23.90 -5.01 9.97
C GLN A 491 -22.56 -5.00 9.25
N PHE A 492 -21.82 -6.11 9.25
CA PHE A 492 -20.60 -6.22 8.45
C PHE A 492 -20.89 -6.04 6.96
N GLN A 493 -21.96 -6.63 6.42
CA GLN A 493 -22.33 -6.39 5.02
C GLN A 493 -22.60 -4.90 4.75
N GLN A 494 -23.34 -4.22 5.62
CA GLN A 494 -23.63 -2.78 5.49
C GLN A 494 -22.35 -1.94 5.53
N ILE A 495 -21.39 -2.28 6.39
CA ILE A 495 -20.10 -1.60 6.47
C ILE A 495 -19.27 -1.87 5.21
N ARG A 496 -19.18 -3.13 4.78
CA ARG A 496 -18.40 -3.56 3.61
C ARG A 496 -18.95 -3.03 2.29
N ASP A 497 -20.25 -2.80 2.21
CA ASP A 497 -20.91 -2.17 1.07
C ASP A 497 -20.40 -0.74 0.77
N THR A 498 -19.57 -0.16 1.64
CA THR A 498 -18.94 1.16 1.44
C THR A 498 -17.41 1.12 1.31
N GLU A 499 -16.81 -0.07 1.16
CA GLU A 499 -15.35 -0.22 0.95
C GLU A 499 -14.90 0.21 -0.44
N ASP A 500 -15.70 -0.09 -1.47
CA ASP A 500 -15.39 0.18 -2.87
C ASP A 500 -15.72 1.63 -3.27
N PRO A 501 -15.00 2.18 -4.28
CA PRO A 501 -15.35 3.47 -4.86
C PRO A 501 -16.75 3.45 -5.49
N VAL A 502 -17.39 4.61 -5.58
CA VAL A 502 -18.56 4.78 -6.45
C VAL A 502 -18.08 4.78 -7.89
N VAL A 503 -18.55 3.81 -8.67
CA VAL A 503 -18.15 3.63 -10.08
C VAL A 503 -19.30 4.06 -11.00
N THR A 504 -19.01 4.84 -12.04
CA THR A 504 -19.97 5.15 -13.11
C THR A 504 -19.38 4.89 -14.49
N GLY A 505 -20.24 4.55 -15.45
CA GLY A 505 -19.84 4.09 -16.78
C GLY A 505 -19.91 2.56 -16.88
N PRO A 506 -19.32 1.96 -17.93
CA PRO A 506 -18.55 2.60 -19.00
C PRO A 506 -19.41 3.49 -19.90
N PHE A 507 -18.92 4.68 -20.23
CA PHE A 507 -19.54 5.59 -21.19
C PHE A 507 -18.71 5.66 -22.48
N PRO A 508 -19.33 5.80 -23.66
CA PRO A 508 -18.58 6.03 -24.89
C PRO A 508 -17.83 7.37 -24.82
N PHE A 509 -16.56 7.37 -25.21
CA PHE A 509 -15.76 8.58 -25.30
C PHE A 509 -16.17 9.39 -26.55
N PRO A 510 -16.26 10.74 -26.48
CA PRO A 510 -16.65 11.56 -27.62
C PRO A 510 -15.75 11.39 -28.85
N GLY A 511 -16.36 11.35 -30.04
CA GLY A 511 -15.65 11.04 -31.30
C GLY A 511 -14.69 12.13 -31.81
N ASP A 512 -14.75 13.33 -31.24
CA ASP A 512 -13.83 14.44 -31.51
C ASP A 512 -12.53 14.38 -30.69
N GLY A 513 -12.36 13.34 -29.85
CA GLY A 513 -11.14 13.11 -29.08
C GLY A 513 -11.00 14.07 -27.89
N ARG A 514 -12.10 14.68 -27.44
CA ARG A 514 -12.15 15.62 -26.32
C ARG A 514 -13.21 15.21 -25.31
N LEU A 515 -12.90 15.34 -24.02
CA LEU A 515 -13.85 15.08 -22.94
C LEU A 515 -13.84 16.25 -21.97
N ILE A 516 -15.03 16.80 -21.71
CA ILE A 516 -15.25 17.84 -20.70
C ILE A 516 -16.18 17.27 -19.65
N LEU A 517 -15.68 17.13 -18.42
CA LEU A 517 -16.48 16.71 -17.26
C LEU A 517 -16.51 17.84 -16.23
N LYS A 518 -17.68 18.03 -15.61
CA LYS A 518 -17.84 18.90 -14.45
C LYS A 518 -18.07 18.01 -13.24
N GLN A 519 -17.22 18.14 -12.24
CA GLN A 519 -17.25 17.34 -11.03
C GLN A 519 -17.18 18.24 -9.80
N GLU A 520 -18.10 18.02 -8.87
CA GLU A 520 -18.03 18.62 -7.54
C GLU A 520 -17.21 17.70 -6.65
N LEU A 521 -16.18 18.24 -6.00
CA LEU A 521 -15.26 17.51 -5.12
C LEU A 521 -15.38 18.05 -3.70
N PRO A 522 -16.12 17.37 -2.80
CA PRO A 522 -16.10 17.64 -1.37
C PRO A 522 -14.70 17.48 -0.80
N LEU A 523 -14.43 18.16 0.32
CA LEU A 523 -13.17 18.05 1.04
C LEU A 523 -13.31 17.11 2.25
N PRO A 524 -12.75 15.88 2.22
CA PRO A 524 -11.87 15.30 1.21
C PRO A 524 -12.61 14.48 0.14
N SER A 525 -11.97 14.33 -1.03
CA SER A 525 -12.39 13.37 -2.04
C SER A 525 -11.25 12.95 -2.96
N VAL A 526 -11.42 11.81 -3.62
CA VAL A 526 -10.55 11.33 -4.70
C VAL A 526 -11.42 10.96 -5.89
N PHE A 527 -11.05 11.44 -7.07
CA PHE A 527 -11.77 11.18 -8.31
C PHE A 527 -10.79 10.71 -9.38
N LEU A 528 -11.09 9.56 -9.99
CA LEU A 528 -10.29 8.98 -11.05
C LEU A 528 -11.13 8.82 -12.31
N ILE A 529 -10.59 9.24 -13.44
CA ILE A 529 -11.14 8.97 -14.77
C ILE A 529 -10.22 7.96 -15.44
N HIS A 530 -10.75 6.79 -15.75
CA HIS A 530 -10.04 5.73 -16.47
C HIS A 530 -10.61 5.63 -17.88
N VAL A 531 -9.77 5.90 -18.88
CA VAL A 531 -10.14 5.85 -20.29
C VAL A 531 -9.43 4.67 -20.94
N CYS A 532 -10.20 3.84 -21.63
CA CYS A 532 -9.74 2.56 -22.17
C CYS A 532 -10.05 2.45 -23.66
N ALA A 533 -9.05 2.06 -24.43
CA ALA A 533 -9.27 1.43 -25.73
C ALA A 533 -9.81 0.01 -25.53
N ARG A 534 -10.43 -0.55 -26.58
CA ARG A 534 -10.88 -1.93 -26.55
C ARG A 534 -9.71 -2.87 -26.88
N PRO A 535 -9.35 -3.83 -26.01
CA PRO A 535 -8.37 -4.85 -26.34
C PRO A 535 -8.86 -5.76 -27.48
N ASN A 536 -7.91 -6.43 -28.16
CA ASN A 536 -8.21 -7.35 -29.26
C ASN A 536 -8.77 -8.68 -28.76
N SER A 537 -8.40 -9.10 -27.54
CA SER A 537 -8.93 -10.30 -26.90
C SER A 537 -9.60 -10.00 -25.56
N VAL A 538 -10.29 -11.01 -25.03
CA VAL A 538 -10.88 -10.94 -23.68
C VAL A 538 -9.78 -10.95 -22.61
N PRO A 539 -10.07 -10.49 -21.37
CA PRO A 539 -9.13 -10.60 -20.25
C PRO A 539 -8.66 -12.04 -20.03
N ASN A 540 -7.42 -12.20 -19.61
CA ASN A 540 -6.84 -13.49 -19.23
C ASN A 540 -7.52 -14.06 -17.98
N GLN A 541 -7.22 -15.32 -17.69
CA GLN A 541 -7.73 -16.02 -16.52
C GLN A 541 -7.00 -15.56 -15.24
N VAL A 542 -7.75 -15.37 -14.16
CA VAL A 542 -7.18 -15.21 -12.80
C VAL A 542 -6.54 -16.52 -12.34
N THR A 543 -5.58 -16.42 -11.41
CA THR A 543 -4.87 -17.58 -10.85
C THR A 543 -4.90 -17.55 -9.31
N GLY A 544 -4.23 -18.50 -8.65
CA GLY A 544 -3.95 -18.39 -7.22
C GLY A 544 -5.14 -18.41 -6.25
N VAL A 545 -6.32 -18.91 -6.67
CA VAL A 545 -7.52 -18.87 -5.83
C VAL A 545 -7.28 -19.57 -4.49
N HIS A 546 -7.43 -18.81 -3.41
CA HIS A 546 -7.21 -19.25 -2.03
C HIS A 546 -8.41 -18.91 -1.15
N LEU A 547 -8.77 -19.84 -0.25
CA LEU A 547 -9.88 -19.69 0.67
C LEU A 547 -9.36 -19.57 2.09
N ILE A 548 -9.69 -18.45 2.75
CA ILE A 548 -9.31 -18.16 4.14
C ILE A 548 -10.59 -18.29 5.00
N PRO A 549 -10.74 -19.38 5.77
CA PRO A 549 -11.90 -19.55 6.64
C PRO A 549 -11.92 -18.47 7.73
N LEU A 550 -13.05 -17.76 7.86
CA LEU A 550 -13.24 -16.73 8.89
C LEU A 550 -13.98 -17.30 10.10
N THR A 551 -15.15 -17.87 9.88
CA THR A 551 -15.96 -18.56 10.89
C THR A 551 -16.97 -19.48 10.20
N LYS A 552 -17.80 -20.21 10.96
CA LYS A 552 -18.81 -21.09 10.38
C LYS A 552 -19.72 -20.30 9.43
N GLY A 553 -19.73 -20.70 8.16
CA GLY A 553 -20.53 -20.07 7.12
C GLY A 553 -19.99 -18.74 6.57
N GLN A 554 -18.73 -18.37 6.86
CA GLN A 554 -18.07 -17.19 6.33
C GLN A 554 -16.64 -17.50 5.88
N VAL A 555 -16.25 -17.01 4.71
CA VAL A 555 -14.93 -17.23 4.09
C VAL A 555 -14.47 -15.97 3.36
N ALA A 556 -13.19 -15.64 3.45
CA ALA A 556 -12.56 -14.69 2.54
C ALA A 556 -11.98 -15.45 1.36
N VAL A 557 -12.28 -15.00 0.15
CA VAL A 557 -11.79 -15.60 -1.09
C VAL A 557 -10.82 -14.62 -1.71
N LEU A 558 -9.57 -15.05 -1.89
CA LEU A 558 -8.47 -14.28 -2.48
C LEU A 558 -8.07 -14.93 -3.82
N TRP A 559 -7.63 -14.14 -4.79
CA TRP A 559 -7.06 -14.64 -6.04
C TRP A 559 -5.96 -13.70 -6.55
N ASP A 560 -5.17 -14.18 -7.52
CA ASP A 560 -4.11 -13.40 -8.16
C ASP A 560 -4.59 -12.84 -9.51
N ASP A 561 -4.17 -11.61 -9.83
CA ASP A 561 -4.40 -10.96 -11.12
C ASP A 561 -3.11 -10.74 -11.95
N ASP A 562 -1.98 -11.36 -11.54
CA ASP A 562 -0.67 -11.28 -12.22
C ASP A 562 -0.72 -11.58 -13.74
N CYS A 563 -1.66 -12.42 -14.17
CA CYS A 563 -1.83 -12.81 -15.57
C CYS A 563 -2.86 -11.96 -16.32
N VAL A 564 -3.55 -11.04 -15.65
CA VAL A 564 -4.58 -10.18 -16.25
C VAL A 564 -3.92 -8.90 -16.74
N ASP A 565 -3.58 -8.87 -18.03
CA ASP A 565 -2.74 -7.82 -18.61
C ASP A 565 -3.42 -6.43 -18.60
N SER A 566 -4.72 -6.37 -18.89
CA SER A 566 -5.46 -5.11 -18.95
C SER A 566 -5.99 -4.66 -17.58
N LYS A 567 -5.83 -3.37 -17.28
CA LYS A 567 -6.48 -2.73 -16.13
C LYS A 567 -7.91 -2.25 -16.41
N CYS A 568 -8.40 -2.40 -17.64
CA CYS A 568 -9.76 -2.02 -18.06
C CYS A 568 -10.83 -3.00 -17.58
N LEU A 569 -10.83 -3.28 -16.28
CA LEU A 569 -11.66 -4.28 -15.62
C LEU A 569 -12.86 -3.60 -14.96
N LYS A 570 -14.06 -4.08 -15.30
CA LYS A 570 -15.29 -3.65 -14.63
C LYS A 570 -15.39 -4.29 -13.24
N THR A 571 -15.14 -5.60 -13.17
CA THR A 571 -15.23 -6.36 -11.94
C THR A 571 -14.54 -7.72 -12.06
N PHE A 572 -14.25 -8.35 -10.94
CA PHE A 572 -14.08 -9.79 -10.86
C PHE A 572 -15.41 -10.44 -10.46
N GLU A 573 -15.99 -11.23 -11.35
CA GLU A 573 -17.17 -12.04 -11.02
C GLU A 573 -16.74 -13.25 -10.19
N VAL A 574 -17.24 -13.31 -8.96
CA VAL A 574 -17.06 -14.42 -8.04
C VAL A 574 -18.33 -15.24 -8.05
N GLU A 575 -18.23 -16.51 -8.40
CA GLU A 575 -19.35 -17.44 -8.45
C GLU A 575 -19.20 -18.58 -7.45
N PHE A 576 -20.34 -19.17 -7.07
CA PHE A 576 -20.45 -20.26 -6.12
C PHE A 576 -21.41 -21.33 -6.61
N SER A 577 -21.07 -22.58 -6.35
CA SER A 577 -21.88 -23.76 -6.61
C SER A 577 -21.85 -24.71 -5.41
N SER A 578 -23.01 -25.03 -4.83
CA SER A 578 -23.10 -26.05 -3.78
C SER A 578 -23.12 -27.49 -4.31
N ASP A 579 -23.44 -27.67 -5.59
CA ASP A 579 -23.66 -28.97 -6.23
C ASP A 579 -22.64 -29.30 -7.34
N ARG A 580 -21.70 -28.38 -7.60
CA ARG A 580 -20.70 -28.43 -8.69
C ARG A 580 -21.30 -28.47 -10.10
N LYS A 581 -22.58 -28.12 -10.25
CA LYS A 581 -23.29 -28.14 -11.54
C LYS A 581 -23.72 -26.74 -11.94
N ALA A 582 -24.36 -26.01 -11.03
CA ALA A 582 -24.81 -24.65 -11.28
C ALA A 582 -23.99 -23.66 -10.45
N TYR A 583 -23.32 -22.74 -11.13
CA TYR A 583 -22.58 -21.64 -10.53
C TYR A 583 -23.42 -20.36 -10.56
N ARG A 584 -23.36 -19.58 -9.48
CA ARG A 584 -24.08 -18.31 -9.34
C ARG A 584 -23.16 -17.26 -8.79
N ARG A 585 -23.17 -16.07 -9.39
CA ARG A 585 -22.45 -14.90 -8.87
C ARG A 585 -22.85 -14.59 -7.43
N ILE A 586 -21.87 -14.34 -6.57
CA ILE A 586 -22.03 -14.07 -5.14
C ILE A 586 -21.57 -12.68 -4.72
N ASN A 587 -20.68 -12.03 -5.48
CA ASN A 587 -20.37 -10.63 -5.25
C ASN A 587 -21.47 -9.75 -5.85
N ALA A 588 -22.23 -9.08 -4.97
CA ALA A 588 -23.37 -8.25 -5.34
C ALA A 588 -22.97 -6.90 -5.93
N ARG A 589 -21.74 -6.43 -5.64
CA ARG A 589 -21.16 -5.19 -6.15
C ARG A 589 -19.97 -5.50 -7.05
N ASP A 590 -19.72 -4.58 -7.97
CA ASP A 590 -18.53 -4.61 -8.79
C ASP A 590 -17.33 -4.17 -7.96
N THR A 591 -16.20 -4.88 -8.09
CA THR A 591 -14.96 -4.53 -7.39
C THR A 591 -13.76 -4.90 -8.27
N ILE A 592 -12.74 -4.06 -8.21
CA ILE A 592 -11.44 -4.29 -8.84
C ILE A 592 -10.44 -4.94 -7.86
N PHE A 593 -10.84 -5.18 -6.61
CA PHE A 593 -9.97 -5.81 -5.61
C PHE A 593 -10.04 -7.33 -5.73
N THR A 594 -8.93 -8.00 -5.46
CA THR A 594 -8.80 -9.45 -5.66
C THR A 594 -9.17 -10.27 -4.42
N LEU A 595 -9.92 -9.67 -3.49
CA LEU A 595 -10.46 -10.32 -2.28
C LEU A 595 -11.94 -10.03 -2.12
N TRP A 596 -12.72 -11.08 -1.81
CA TRP A 596 -14.14 -10.97 -1.49
C TRP A 596 -14.50 -11.76 -0.24
N VAL A 597 -15.19 -11.13 0.71
CA VAL A 597 -15.72 -11.83 1.90
C VAL A 597 -17.13 -12.34 1.61
N TYR A 598 -17.30 -13.65 1.66
CA TYR A 598 -18.57 -14.32 1.42
C TYR A 598 -19.16 -14.90 2.72
N SER A 599 -20.38 -14.48 3.06
CA SER A 599 -21.04 -14.83 4.33
C SER A 599 -22.47 -15.41 4.15
N PRO A 600 -22.65 -16.54 3.43
CA PRO A 600 -23.98 -17.10 3.12
C PRO A 600 -24.58 -18.01 4.21
N GLY A 601 -23.78 -18.47 5.18
CA GLY A 601 -24.20 -19.50 6.14
C GLY A 601 -24.21 -20.96 5.63
N LYS A 602 -23.76 -21.28 4.39
CA LYS A 602 -23.74 -22.64 3.80
C LYS A 602 -22.43 -22.95 3.03
N ALA A 603 -22.12 -24.25 2.83
CA ALA A 603 -20.91 -24.77 2.17
C ALA A 603 -21.06 -24.98 0.64
N GLY A 604 -19.95 -24.90 -0.10
CA GLY A 604 -19.87 -25.25 -1.53
C GLY A 604 -18.52 -24.90 -2.18
N THR A 605 -18.49 -24.84 -3.51
CA THR A 605 -17.32 -24.62 -4.40
C THR A 605 -17.39 -23.24 -5.07
N HIS A 606 -16.24 -22.61 -5.36
CA HIS A 606 -16.17 -21.25 -5.92
C HIS A 606 -15.43 -21.19 -7.28
N THR A 607 -15.84 -20.31 -8.18
CA THR A 607 -15.20 -19.99 -9.48
C THR A 607 -15.11 -18.49 -9.69
N HIS A 608 -14.16 -18.01 -10.49
CA HIS A 608 -13.89 -16.58 -10.68
C HIS A 608 -13.54 -16.25 -12.13
N ARG A 609 -13.89 -15.04 -12.60
CA ARG A 609 -13.43 -14.50 -13.88
C ARG A 609 -13.42 -12.97 -13.87
N ALA A 610 -12.49 -12.36 -14.60
CA ALA A 610 -12.51 -10.92 -14.83
C ALA A 610 -13.53 -10.55 -15.94
N GLU A 611 -14.33 -9.51 -15.72
CA GLU A 611 -15.20 -8.90 -16.73
C GLU A 611 -14.59 -7.56 -17.15
N SER A 612 -14.34 -7.35 -18.44
CA SER A 612 -13.83 -6.08 -18.95
C SER A 612 -14.90 -4.99 -18.95
N HIS A 613 -14.48 -3.73 -19.09
CA HIS A 613 -15.39 -2.62 -19.38
C HIS A 613 -16.22 -2.79 -20.66
N PHE A 614 -15.92 -3.77 -21.51
CA PHE A 614 -16.66 -4.05 -22.75
C PHE A 614 -17.61 -5.27 -22.60
N GLY A 615 -17.82 -5.75 -21.37
CA GLY A 615 -18.68 -6.91 -21.08
C GLY A 615 -18.10 -8.24 -21.56
N GLN A 616 -16.78 -8.29 -21.80
CA GLN A 616 -16.09 -9.50 -22.22
C GLN A 616 -15.52 -10.22 -21.01
N ALA A 617 -15.70 -11.54 -20.95
CA ALA A 617 -15.13 -12.39 -19.92
C ALA A 617 -14.60 -13.69 -20.52
N PRO A 618 -13.49 -14.25 -20.01
CA PRO A 618 -12.95 -15.53 -20.47
C PRO A 618 -13.93 -16.69 -20.19
N GLN A 619 -13.86 -17.75 -21.01
CA GLN A 619 -14.56 -19.00 -20.72
C GLN A 619 -13.91 -19.68 -19.50
N MET A 620 -14.73 -20.10 -18.54
CA MET A 620 -14.24 -20.78 -17.33
C MET A 620 -13.76 -22.20 -17.66
N THR A 621 -12.45 -22.42 -17.55
CA THR A 621 -11.81 -23.73 -17.70
C THR A 621 -11.99 -24.60 -16.46
N PRO A 622 -11.86 -25.94 -16.54
CA PRO A 622 -11.92 -26.83 -15.37
C PRO A 622 -10.89 -26.52 -14.28
N GLU A 623 -9.78 -25.87 -14.64
CA GLU A 623 -8.73 -25.41 -13.71
C GLU A 623 -9.16 -24.13 -12.96
N ALA A 624 -9.98 -23.27 -13.58
CA ALA A 624 -10.70 -22.18 -12.92
C ALA A 624 -11.80 -22.67 -11.96
N ARG A 625 -12.25 -23.93 -12.14
CA ARG A 625 -13.16 -24.63 -11.21
C ARG A 625 -12.35 -25.17 -10.05
N SER A 626 -11.93 -24.27 -9.16
CA SER A 626 -11.29 -24.68 -7.92
C SER A 626 -12.21 -25.70 -7.20
N ALA A 627 -11.74 -26.94 -7.12
CA ALA A 627 -12.45 -28.04 -6.48
C ALA A 627 -12.18 -28.03 -4.97
N ALA A 628 -12.39 -26.91 -4.28
CA ALA A 628 -12.45 -26.91 -2.83
C ALA A 628 -13.87 -27.30 -2.39
N VAL A 629 -14.10 -28.60 -2.11
CA VAL A 629 -15.29 -28.98 -1.32
C VAL A 629 -15.03 -28.53 0.11
N LEU A 630 -15.64 -27.44 0.54
CA LEU A 630 -15.81 -27.23 1.97
C LEU A 630 -17.00 -28.10 2.41
N GLN A 631 -16.74 -29.26 3.03
CA GLN A 631 -17.74 -29.91 3.88
C GLN A 631 -17.67 -29.21 5.25
N PHE A 632 -18.63 -28.35 5.56
CA PHE A 632 -18.85 -27.97 6.96
C PHE A 632 -19.37 -29.22 7.69
N LYS A 633 -18.50 -29.94 8.41
CA LYS A 633 -18.98 -30.83 9.47
C LYS A 633 -19.60 -29.94 10.55
N VAL A 634 -20.85 -30.24 10.87
CA VAL A 634 -21.75 -29.48 11.75
C VAL A 634 -21.11 -29.27 13.12
#